data_AF-A0A183PKU0-F1
#
_entry.id   AF-A0A183PKU0-F1
#
_cell.length_a   1.000
_cell.length_b   1.000
_cell.length_c   1.000
_cell.angle_alpha   90.00
_cell.angle_beta   90.00
_cell.angle_gamma   90.00
#
_symmetry.space_group_name_H-M   'P 1'
#
loop_
_entity.id
_entity.type
_entity.pdbx_description
1 polymer ?
#
loop_
_entity_poly.entity_id
_entity_poly.type
_entity_poly.pdbx_seq_one_letter_code
_entity_poly.pdbx_strand_id
1 'polypeptide(L)'
;MSFLKNCRVLLKSANSDIGQSPQQYNVILENRFVRGALLFDSGAIAHISTYEFDFRKCQYTKAVDAYACLGVLVPMISPTSDSSIMAPQSYIVLVTGCTSVGKLPLFEVFRITNVQFINLKCQGVEEDIYPDVSFSIFG
;
A
#
# COMPACT_ATOMS: atom_id res chain seq x y z
N MET A 1 3.80 11.11 16.96
CA MET A 1 2.57 11.00 16.14
C MET A 1 2.81 9.93 15.09
N SER A 2 1.98 8.89 14.99
CA SER A 2 2.21 7.76 14.09
C SER A 2 1.97 8.14 12.63
N PHE A 3 2.84 7.71 11.72
CA PHE A 3 2.66 7.89 10.26
C PHE A 3 1.41 7.19 9.70
N LEU A 4 0.89 6.20 10.43
CA LEU A 4 -0.14 5.27 9.99
C LEU A 4 -1.59 5.78 10.12
N LYS A 5 -1.82 7.05 10.44
CA LYS A 5 -3.17 7.66 10.48
C LYS A 5 -3.25 8.90 9.62
N ASN A 6 -4.40 9.23 9.05
CA ASN A 6 -4.58 10.38 8.15
C ASN A 6 -3.58 10.36 6.99
N CYS A 7 -3.53 9.21 6.32
CA CYS A 7 -2.53 8.91 5.31
C CYS A 7 -3.03 9.31 3.91
N ARG A 8 -2.11 9.80 3.08
CA ARG A 8 -2.28 9.87 1.64
C ARG A 8 -1.38 8.84 0.99
N VAL A 9 -1.94 8.02 0.12
CA VAL A 9 -1.20 7.00 -0.60
C VAL A 9 -0.93 7.50 -2.00
N LEU A 10 0.35 7.45 -2.35
CA LEU A 10 0.89 7.93 -3.60
C LEU A 10 1.53 6.73 -4.31
N LEU A 11 1.18 6.53 -5.57
CA LEU A 11 1.72 5.47 -6.41
C LEU A 11 2.66 6.08 -7.44
N LYS A 12 3.77 5.40 -7.73
CA LYS A 12 4.66 5.83 -8.80
C LYS A 12 3.89 5.80 -10.13
N SER A 13 3.88 6.91 -10.85
CA SER A 13 3.30 6.95 -12.19
C SER A 13 4.13 6.05 -13.10
N ALA A 14 3.48 5.15 -13.85
CA ALA A 14 4.13 4.31 -14.84
C ALA A 14 4.52 5.18 -16.05
N ASN A 15 5.54 6.02 -15.91
CA ASN A 15 6.24 6.56 -17.06
C ASN A 15 7.16 5.46 -17.57
N SER A 16 6.90 5.04 -18.81
CA SER A 16 7.70 4.12 -19.60
C SER A 16 9.08 4.72 -19.86
N ASP A 17 9.95 4.69 -18.85
CA ASP A 17 11.38 4.86 -19.06
C ASP A 17 11.90 3.58 -19.69
N ILE A 18 12.27 3.70 -20.96
CA ILE A 18 12.90 2.65 -21.77
C ILE A 18 14.20 2.25 -21.07
N GLY A 19 14.20 1.13 -20.33
CA GLY A 19 15.44 0.47 -19.89
C GLY A 19 15.59 0.06 -18.42
N GLN A 20 14.56 0.03 -17.57
CA GLN A 20 14.66 -0.57 -16.23
C GLN A 20 13.80 -1.83 -16.05
N SER A 21 14.42 -2.83 -15.42
CA SER A 21 13.97 -4.19 -15.07
C SER A 21 12.54 -4.29 -14.49
N PRO A 22 11.92 -5.49 -14.44
CA PRO A 22 10.47 -5.65 -14.37
C PRO A 22 9.85 -4.96 -13.14
N GLN A 23 8.94 -4.03 -13.43
CA GLN A 23 7.98 -3.33 -12.58
C GLN A 23 8.20 -3.41 -11.05
N GLN A 24 9.07 -2.51 -10.55
CA GLN A 24 9.16 -2.17 -9.12
C GLN A 24 7.96 -1.29 -8.72
N TYR A 25 7.00 -1.85 -7.98
CA TYR A 25 5.91 -1.05 -7.41
C TYR A 25 6.34 -0.41 -6.10
N ASN A 26 6.63 0.89 -6.19
CA ASN A 26 6.96 1.71 -5.03
C ASN A 26 5.75 2.52 -4.60
N VAL A 27 5.44 2.48 -3.30
CA VAL A 27 4.30 3.18 -2.72
C VAL A 27 4.80 4.14 -1.65
N ILE A 28 4.33 5.39 -1.70
CA ILE A 28 4.61 6.38 -0.65
C ILE A 28 3.35 6.58 0.19
N LEU A 29 3.52 6.48 1.50
CA LEU A 29 2.52 6.80 2.50
C LEU A 29 2.90 8.11 3.19
N GLU A 30 2.24 9.20 2.79
CA GLU A 30 2.41 10.52 3.40
C GLU A 30 1.43 10.67 4.56
N ASN A 31 1.86 11.25 5.68
CA ASN A 31 0.96 11.67 6.76
C ASN A 31 0.67 13.16 6.65
N ARG A 32 -0.60 13.57 6.69
CA ARG A 32 -0.98 14.99 6.58
C ARG A 32 -0.47 15.87 7.73
N PHE A 33 -0.10 15.27 8.87
CA PHE A 33 0.25 15.98 10.10
C PHE A 33 1.67 15.67 10.58
N VAL A 34 2.43 14.83 9.87
CA VAL A 34 3.81 14.49 10.21
C VAL A 34 4.69 14.82 9.01
N ARG A 35 5.83 15.48 9.26
CA ARG A 35 6.79 15.81 8.20
C ARG A 35 7.53 14.54 7.75
N GLY A 36 7.66 14.37 6.45
CA GLY A 36 8.26 13.16 5.84
C GLY A 36 7.19 12.16 5.42
N ALA A 37 7.62 11.00 4.93
CA ALA A 37 6.72 9.95 4.48
C ALA A 37 7.36 8.57 4.67
N LEU A 38 6.56 7.51 4.52
CA LEU A 38 7.09 6.14 4.45
C LEU A 38 7.11 5.70 2.99
N LEU A 39 8.24 5.18 2.54
CA LEU A 39 8.42 4.55 1.24
C LEU A 39 8.39 3.03 1.44
N PHE A 40 7.50 2.38 0.72
CA PHE A 40 7.42 0.93 0.59
C PHE A 40 8.06 0.57 -0.75
N ASP A 41 9.16 -0.16 -0.70
CA ASP A 41 9.93 -0.57 -1.88
C ASP A 41 10.41 -2.00 -1.68
N SER A 42 10.02 -2.90 -2.60
CA SER A 42 10.57 -4.26 -2.71
C SER A 42 10.60 -5.06 -1.38
N GLY A 43 9.55 -4.91 -0.55
CA GLY A 43 9.43 -5.58 0.75
C GLY A 43 10.11 -4.87 1.92
N ALA A 44 10.80 -3.76 1.69
CA ALA A 44 11.37 -2.89 2.72
C ALA A 44 10.48 -1.65 2.96
N ILE A 45 10.55 -1.12 4.19
CA ILE A 45 9.88 0.12 4.59
C ILE A 45 10.96 1.10 5.03
N ALA A 46 11.06 2.24 4.35
CA ALA A 46 12.00 3.31 4.68
C ALA A 46 11.24 4.58 5.08
N HIS A 47 11.73 5.28 6.10
CA HIS A 47 11.28 6.63 6.38
C HIS A 47 12.07 7.61 5.51
N ILE A 48 11.38 8.39 4.69
CA ILE A 48 11.97 9.40 3.83
C ILE A 48 11.75 10.80 4.40
N SER A 49 12.79 11.62 4.33
CA SER A 49 12.74 13.00 4.78
C SER A 49 11.82 13.85 3.90
N THR A 50 11.39 15.01 4.40
CA THR A 50 10.58 15.95 3.61
C THR A 50 11.28 16.38 2.32
N TYR A 51 12.59 16.60 2.37
CA TYR A 51 13.39 16.97 1.20
C TYR A 51 13.38 15.87 0.13
N GLU A 52 13.58 14.61 0.54
CA GLU A 52 13.51 13.48 -0.38
C GLU A 52 12.10 13.26 -0.95
N PHE A 53 11.08 13.48 -0.12
CA PHE A 53 9.70 13.39 -0.53
C PHE A 53 9.37 14.44 -1.61
N ASP A 54 9.73 15.70 -1.39
CA ASP A 54 9.47 16.79 -2.33
C ASP A 54 10.15 16.55 -3.69
N PHE A 55 11.38 16.03 -3.68
CA PHE A 55 12.10 15.67 -4.91
C PHE A 55 11.39 14.56 -5.70
N ARG A 56 10.88 13.53 -5.00
CA ARG A 56 10.20 12.38 -5.64
C ARG A 56 8.75 12.66 -6.00
N LYS A 57 8.09 13.61 -5.34
CA LYS A 57 6.64 13.87 -5.43
C LYS A 57 6.12 14.00 -6.87
N CYS A 58 6.91 14.60 -7.77
CA CYS A 58 6.55 14.78 -9.18
C CYS A 58 6.37 13.46 -9.95
N GLN A 59 7.00 12.38 -9.50
CA GLN A 59 6.91 11.06 -10.13
C GLN A 59 5.77 10.22 -9.57
N TYR A 60 5.06 10.71 -8.55
CA TYR A 60 4.00 9.97 -7.87
C TYR A 60 2.66 10.66 -8.03
N THR A 61 1.62 9.87 -8.25
CA THR A 61 0.23 10.31 -8.35
C THR A 61 -0.54 9.86 -7.12
N LYS A 62 -1.48 10.69 -6.68
CA LYS A 62 -2.36 10.35 -5.56
C LYS A 62 -3.31 9.24 -5.98
N ALA A 63 -3.28 8.14 -5.24
CA ALA A 63 -4.18 7.02 -5.45
C ALA A 63 -5.38 7.07 -4.51
N VAL A 64 -5.15 7.10 -3.19
CA VAL A 64 -6.24 7.09 -2.21
C VAL A 64 -5.90 7.89 -0.95
N ASP A 65 -6.92 8.48 -0.34
CA ASP A 65 -6.87 8.98 1.02
C ASP A 65 -7.38 7.90 1.98
N ALA A 66 -6.60 7.61 3.03
CA ALA A 66 -6.95 6.59 4.02
C ALA A 66 -7.00 7.21 5.43
N TYR A 67 -7.96 6.76 6.23
CA TYR A 67 -8.03 7.06 7.66
C TYR A 67 -6.82 6.48 8.39
N ALA A 68 -6.40 5.27 8.02
CA ALA A 68 -5.24 4.63 8.59
C ALA A 68 -4.61 3.60 7.63
N CYS A 69 -3.35 3.26 7.88
CA CYS A 69 -2.66 2.13 7.29
C CYS A 69 -2.55 1.03 8.37
N LEU A 70 -3.09 -0.16 8.10
CA LEU A 70 -3.03 -1.29 9.02
C LEU A 70 -1.68 -2.02 8.95
N GLY A 71 -1.01 -1.96 7.80
CA GLY A 71 0.30 -2.57 7.59
C GLY A 71 0.42 -3.22 6.21
N VAL A 72 1.40 -4.11 6.09
CA VAL A 72 1.65 -4.91 4.88
C VAL A 72 1.18 -6.34 5.14
N LEU A 73 0.29 -6.83 4.29
CA LEU A 73 -0.15 -8.22 4.25
C LEU A 73 0.73 -8.99 3.27
N VAL A 74 1.37 -10.05 3.75
CA VAL A 74 2.09 -11.03 2.94
C VAL A 74 1.32 -12.35 3.06
N PRO A 75 0.55 -12.76 2.03
CA PRO A 75 -0.16 -14.03 2.05
C PRO A 75 0.84 -15.18 2.15
N MET A 76 0.61 -16.07 3.11
CA MET A 76 1.34 -17.32 3.24
C MET A 76 0.74 -18.35 2.27
N ILE A 77 0.90 -18.13 0.97
CA ILE A 77 0.53 -19.13 -0.03
C ILE A 77 1.67 -20.14 -0.07
N SER A 78 1.43 -21.34 0.46
CA SER A 78 2.38 -22.45 0.33
C SER A 78 2.52 -22.78 -1.16
N PRO A 79 3.74 -22.97 -1.68
CA PRO A 79 3.91 -23.44 -3.06
C PRO A 79 3.29 -24.84 -3.13
N THR A 80 2.12 -24.96 -3.77
CA THR A 80 1.57 -26.25 -4.14
C THR A 80 2.48 -26.79 -5.24
N SER A 81 3.36 -27.73 -4.85
CA SER A 81 4.24 -28.68 -5.58
C SER A 81 4.70 -28.50 -7.03
N ASP A 82 4.09 -27.67 -7.88
CA ASP A 82 4.26 -27.75 -9.34
C ASP A 82 4.44 -26.40 -10.06
N SER A 83 4.76 -25.31 -9.36
CA SER A 83 5.07 -24.04 -10.02
C SER A 83 6.36 -23.42 -9.48
N SER A 84 7.39 -23.50 -10.31
CA SER A 84 8.63 -22.75 -10.15
C SER A 84 8.33 -21.25 -10.07
N ILE A 85 8.65 -20.65 -8.92
CA ILE A 85 8.86 -19.21 -8.70
C ILE A 85 7.58 -18.35 -8.78
N MET A 86 6.71 -18.46 -7.78
CA MET A 86 5.79 -17.36 -7.45
C MET A 86 6.40 -16.50 -6.35
N ALA A 87 6.83 -15.27 -6.68
CA ALA A 87 7.25 -14.31 -5.66
C ALA A 87 6.07 -13.98 -4.71
N PRO A 88 6.29 -13.87 -3.40
CA PRO A 88 5.22 -13.56 -2.46
C PRO A 88 4.64 -12.17 -2.77
N GLN A 89 3.37 -12.15 -3.17
CA GLN A 89 2.65 -10.92 -3.49
C GLN A 89 2.28 -10.19 -2.21
N SER A 90 2.95 -9.07 -1.91
CA SER A 90 2.64 -8.27 -0.73
C SER A 90 1.64 -7.15 -1.06
N TYR A 91 0.81 -6.79 -0.08
CA TYR A 91 -0.22 -5.77 -0.21
C TYR A 91 -0.16 -4.80 0.97
N ILE A 92 -0.26 -3.50 0.72
CA ILE A 92 -0.55 -2.54 1.77
C ILE A 92 -2.06 -2.51 2.04
N VAL A 93 -2.44 -2.56 3.31
CA VAL A 93 -3.83 -2.60 3.76
C VAL A 93 -4.20 -1.27 4.38
N LEU A 94 -5.20 -0.61 3.80
CA LEU A 94 -5.61 0.75 4.13
C LEU A 94 -7.04 0.77 4.63
N VAL A 95 -7.32 1.57 5.64
CA VAL A 95 -8.68 1.86 6.11
C VAL A 95 -9.20 3.07 5.35
N THR A 96 -10.18 2.86 4.48
CA THR A 96 -10.84 3.93 3.69
C THR A 96 -12.19 4.35 4.26
N GLY A 97 -12.72 3.58 5.23
CA GLY A 97 -13.95 3.90 5.94
C GLY A 97 -13.91 3.42 7.38
N CYS A 98 -14.32 4.29 8.31
CA CYS A 98 -14.56 3.92 9.70
C CYS A 98 -15.68 4.78 10.30
N THR A 99 -16.40 4.25 11.29
CA THR A 99 -17.46 4.94 12.02
C THR A 99 -17.15 4.97 13.51
N SER A 100 -17.40 6.11 14.17
CA SER A 100 -17.27 6.22 15.62
C SER A 100 -18.36 5.38 16.28
N VAL A 101 -17.96 4.51 17.21
CA VAL A 101 -18.88 3.62 17.95
C VAL A 101 -18.94 3.96 19.44
N GLY A 102 -18.11 4.90 19.89
CA GLY A 102 -18.10 5.32 21.28
C GLY A 102 -16.92 6.22 21.59
N LYS A 103 -17.07 7.03 22.64
CA LYS A 103 -16.05 7.95 23.11
C LYS A 103 -15.73 7.65 24.57
N LEU A 104 -14.48 7.31 24.84
CA LEU A 104 -13.89 7.23 26.16
C LEU A 104 -13.34 8.62 26.56
N PRO A 105 -13.04 8.86 27.85
CA PRO A 105 -12.59 10.17 28.32
C PRO A 105 -11.39 10.77 27.55
N LEU A 106 -10.47 9.92 27.07
CA LEU A 106 -9.25 10.34 26.36
C LEU A 106 -9.17 9.84 24.91
N PHE A 107 -10.09 8.97 24.50
CA PHE A 107 -9.98 8.27 23.22
C PHE A 107 -11.35 8.12 22.58
N GLU A 108 -11.39 8.11 21.26
CA GLU A 108 -12.58 7.76 20.51
C GLU A 108 -12.34 6.42 19.81
N VAL A 109 -13.34 5.55 19.86
CA VAL A 109 -13.29 4.21 19.30
C VAL A 109 -13.99 4.22 17.96
N PHE A 110 -13.26 3.78 16.94
CA PHE A 110 -13.76 3.68 15.58
C PHE A 110 -13.85 2.23 15.16
N ARG A 111 -14.99 1.84 14.57
CA ARG A 111 -15.16 0.57 13.86
C ARG A 111 -14.73 0.77 12.41
N ILE A 112 -13.85 -0.10 11.93
CA ILE A 112 -13.48 -0.15 10.51
C ILE A 112 -14.68 -0.66 9.72
N THR A 113 -15.11 0.09 8.71
CA THR A 113 -16.23 -0.26 7.83
C THR A 113 -15.79 -0.58 6.41
N ASN A 114 -14.67 0.00 5.95
CA ASN A 114 -14.13 -0.27 4.62
C ASN A 114 -12.60 -0.33 4.64
N VAL A 115 -12.06 -1.30 3.91
CA VAL A 115 -10.62 -1.50 3.73
C VAL A 115 -10.29 -1.62 2.25
N GLN A 116 -9.12 -1.13 1.86
CA GLN A 116 -8.61 -1.25 0.50
C GLN A 116 -7.22 -1.88 0.53
N PHE A 117 -6.99 -2.80 -0.40
CA PHE A 117 -5.71 -3.47 -0.61
C PHE A 117 -5.05 -2.88 -1.84
N ILE A 118 -3.79 -2.45 -1.70
CA ILE A 118 -2.97 -2.01 -2.83
C ILE A 118 -1.78 -2.95 -2.94
N ASN A 119 -1.57 -3.47 -4.14
CA ASN A 119 -0.50 -4.41 -4.43
C ASN A 119 0.87 -3.71 -4.48
N LEU A 120 1.89 -4.31 -3.88
CA LEU A 120 3.27 -3.82 -3.84
C LEU A 120 4.19 -4.63 -4.77
N LYS A 121 3.69 -5.15 -5.91
CA LYS A 121 4.41 -6.13 -6.76
C LYS A 121 5.91 -5.83 -6.89
N CYS A 122 6.71 -6.81 -6.50
CA CYS A 122 8.05 -7.02 -6.99
C CYS A 122 7.90 -8.06 -8.11
N GLN A 123 7.87 -7.64 -9.38
CA GLN A 123 7.88 -8.61 -10.48
C GLN A 123 9.29 -9.21 -10.59
N GLY A 124 9.49 -10.33 -9.88
CA GLY A 124 10.49 -11.31 -10.27
C GLY A 124 9.88 -12.25 -11.30
N VAL A 125 10.11 -11.95 -12.57
CA VAL A 125 9.87 -12.80 -13.77
C VAL A 125 8.41 -12.95 -14.20
N GLU A 126 8.23 -12.87 -15.52
CA GLU A 126 7.00 -12.81 -16.32
C GLU A 126 6.05 -13.99 -16.09
N GLU A 127 4.74 -13.74 -16.07
CA GLU A 127 3.82 -14.07 -17.18
C GLU A 127 2.34 -13.86 -16.76
N ASP A 128 1.59 -13.31 -17.72
CA ASP A 128 0.16 -13.47 -17.99
C ASP A 128 -0.91 -13.02 -16.99
N ILE A 129 -1.53 -11.89 -17.39
CA ILE A 129 -2.98 -11.69 -17.58
C ILE A 129 -3.87 -12.66 -16.78
N TYR A 130 -4.67 -12.18 -15.82
CA TYR A 130 -6.12 -12.47 -15.65
C TYR A 130 -6.74 -11.75 -14.42
N PRO A 131 -8.08 -11.65 -14.29
CA PRO A 131 -8.79 -10.38 -14.20
C PRO A 131 -9.35 -10.10 -12.80
N ASP A 132 -9.90 -8.89 -12.67
CA ASP A 132 -10.83 -8.39 -11.65
C ASP A 132 -11.31 -9.41 -10.60
N VAL A 133 -10.71 -9.38 -9.41
CA VAL A 133 -11.19 -10.11 -8.24
C VAL A 133 -12.35 -9.35 -7.60
N SER A 134 -13.56 -9.57 -8.11
CA SER A 134 -14.79 -9.19 -7.41
C SER A 134 -14.95 -10.07 -6.17
N PHE A 135 -14.63 -9.51 -5.00
CA PHE A 135 -14.97 -10.12 -3.71
C PHE A 135 -16.50 -10.12 -3.53
N SER A 136 -17.11 -11.26 -3.81
CA SER A 136 -18.51 -11.53 -3.49
C SER A 136 -18.57 -11.97 -2.02
N ILE A 137 -18.97 -11.08 -1.12
CA ILE A 137 -19.48 -11.48 0.20
C ILE A 137 -20.97 -11.70 0.02
N PHE A 138 -21.41 -12.96 -0.09
CA PHE A 138 -22.80 -13.33 0.11
C PHE A 138 -22.90 -14.72 0.74
N GLY A 139 -23.71 -14.81 1.79
CA GLY A 139 -24.33 -16.04 2.31
C GLY A 139 -23.75 -16.54 3.61
#